data_AF-A0A9E1WR40-F1
#
_entry.id   AF-A0A9E1WR40-F1
#
_cell.length_a   1.000
_cell.length_b   1.000
_cell.length_c   1.000
_cell.angle_alpha   90.00
_cell.angle_beta   90.00
_cell.angle_gamma   90.00
#
_symmetry.space_group_name_H-M   'P 1'
#
loop_
_entity.id
_entity.type
_entity.pdbx_description
1 polymer ?
#
loop_
_entity_poly.entity_id
_entity_poly.type
_entity_poly.pdbx_seq_one_letter_code
_entity_poly.pdbx_strand_id
1 'polypeptide(L)'
;GNPNNLFTYEDIAANPALKMTTCAGCAEEKYALERGVSADQIVYFDAPPSGIKMLQQGRVDVFALSGLGTADLLNKTNDPNLELIMPVTGVPMGCAGAAFNKDDLEFRSEYNMALAMLKATGEFEAIIAPYGFSAAATASKSYLTQCPDGM
;
A
#
# COMPACT_ATOMS: atom_id res chain seq x y z
N GLY A 1 -7.55 19.09 -3.06
CA GLY A 1 -6.69 19.03 -1.87
C GLY A 1 -7.39 18.22 -0.80
N ASN A 2 -7.04 18.49 0.45
CA ASN A 2 -7.54 17.82 1.64
C ASN A 2 -8.46 18.74 2.49
N PRO A 3 -9.72 18.99 2.07
CA PRO A 3 -10.60 19.95 2.75
C PRO A 3 -11.01 19.52 4.17
N ASN A 4 -10.95 18.21 4.46
CA ASN A 4 -11.31 17.64 5.76
C ASN A 4 -10.09 17.46 6.68
N ASN A 5 -8.88 17.88 6.26
CA ASN A 5 -7.65 17.83 7.04
C ASN A 5 -7.31 16.41 7.57
N LEU A 6 -7.44 15.41 6.70
CA LEU A 6 -7.26 13.99 7.01
C LEU A 6 -5.79 13.57 6.85
N PHE A 7 -5.17 13.05 7.90
CA PHE A 7 -3.78 12.55 7.89
C PHE A 7 -3.63 11.13 8.44
N THR A 8 -4.67 10.62 9.08
CA THR A 8 -4.76 9.30 9.72
C THR A 8 -6.03 8.58 9.29
N TYR A 9 -6.11 7.26 9.54
CA TYR A 9 -7.38 6.52 9.37
C TYR A 9 -8.38 6.90 10.47
N GLU A 10 -7.89 7.27 11.64
CA GLU A 10 -8.68 7.74 12.78
C GLU A 10 -9.45 9.02 12.45
N ASP A 11 -8.89 9.91 11.63
CA ASP A 11 -9.61 11.11 11.14
C ASP A 11 -10.84 10.72 10.31
N ILE A 12 -10.75 9.65 9.51
CA ILE A 12 -11.88 9.12 8.73
C ILE A 12 -12.90 8.48 9.68
N ALA A 13 -12.44 7.70 10.66
CA ALA A 13 -13.29 7.05 11.65
C ALA A 13 -14.08 8.05 12.51
N ALA A 14 -13.49 9.21 12.82
CA ALA A 14 -14.11 10.25 13.65
C ALA A 14 -15.32 10.92 13.00
N ASN A 15 -15.49 10.81 11.67
CA ASN A 15 -16.60 11.40 10.95
C ASN A 15 -17.34 10.37 10.07
N PRO A 16 -18.49 9.83 10.54
CA PRO A 16 -19.27 8.81 9.82
C PRO A 16 -19.77 9.22 8.43
N ALA A 17 -19.79 10.52 8.12
CA ALA A 17 -20.18 11.01 6.81
C ALA A 17 -19.07 10.82 5.76
N LEU A 18 -17.80 10.75 6.18
CA LEU A 18 -16.68 10.56 5.28
C LEU A 18 -16.66 9.13 4.76
N LYS A 19 -16.36 9.01 3.47
CA LYS A 19 -16.17 7.73 2.78
C LYS A 19 -14.76 7.62 2.24
N MET A 20 -14.21 6.42 2.29
CA MET A 20 -12.94 6.10 1.64
C MET A 20 -13.13 5.01 0.60
N THR A 21 -12.24 4.96 -0.38
CA THR A 21 -12.15 3.87 -1.34
C THR A 21 -10.79 3.18 -1.28
N THR A 22 -10.82 1.86 -1.36
CA THR A 22 -9.64 1.00 -1.45
C THR A 22 -10.01 -0.29 -2.18
N CYS A 23 -9.06 -1.20 -2.39
CA CYS A 23 -9.34 -2.53 -2.93
C CYS A 23 -9.72 -3.52 -1.83
N ALA A 24 -10.63 -4.45 -2.13
CA ALA A 24 -11.05 -5.48 -1.19
C ALA A 24 -9.90 -6.44 -0.87
N GLY A 25 -9.69 -6.74 0.41
CA GLY A 25 -8.62 -7.58 0.94
C GLY A 25 -7.24 -6.91 0.99
N CYS A 26 -7.14 -5.63 0.63
CA CYS A 26 -5.88 -4.91 0.63
C CYS A 26 -5.46 -4.46 2.04
N ALA A 27 -4.18 -4.14 2.20
CA ALA A 27 -3.63 -3.73 3.50
C ALA A 27 -4.33 -2.49 4.05
N GLU A 28 -4.71 -1.56 3.17
CA GLU A 28 -5.38 -0.31 3.51
C GLU A 28 -6.79 -0.53 4.08
N GLU A 29 -7.55 -1.51 3.58
CA GLU A 29 -8.83 -1.91 4.18
C GLU A 29 -8.61 -2.37 5.63
N LYS A 30 -7.66 -3.28 5.83
CA LYS A 30 -7.32 -3.79 7.16
C LYS A 30 -6.88 -2.67 8.10
N TYR A 31 -6.00 -1.77 7.65
CA TYR A 31 -5.52 -0.66 8.46
C TYR A 31 -6.64 0.31 8.87
N ALA A 32 -7.57 0.57 7.96
CA ALA A 32 -8.74 1.42 8.21
C ALA A 32 -9.66 0.77 9.27
N LEU A 33 -10.01 -0.50 9.09
CA LEU A 33 -10.86 -1.25 10.02
C LEU A 33 -10.25 -1.35 11.43
N GLU A 34 -8.95 -1.66 11.52
CA GLU A 34 -8.22 -1.73 12.80
C GLU A 34 -8.17 -0.39 13.54
N ARG A 35 -8.35 0.73 12.83
CA ARG A 35 -8.34 2.09 13.37
C ARG A 35 -9.74 2.71 13.48
N GLY A 36 -10.77 1.87 13.39
CA GLY A 36 -12.15 2.25 13.70
C GLY A 36 -12.94 2.83 12.53
N VAL A 37 -12.41 2.85 11.30
CA VAL A 37 -13.23 3.16 10.13
C VAL A 37 -14.27 2.05 9.98
N SER A 38 -15.54 2.42 9.97
CA SER A 38 -16.61 1.44 9.84
C SER A 38 -16.67 0.86 8.43
N ALA A 39 -17.10 -0.39 8.28
CA ALA A 39 -17.25 -1.02 6.97
C ALA A 39 -18.17 -0.22 6.03
N ASP A 40 -19.20 0.44 6.57
CA ASP A 40 -20.11 1.30 5.81
C ASP A 40 -19.44 2.57 5.26
N GLN A 41 -18.27 2.96 5.78
CA GLN A 41 -17.46 4.06 5.26
C GLN A 41 -16.50 3.62 4.14
N ILE A 42 -16.38 2.32 3.86
CA ILE A 42 -15.46 1.78 2.86
C ILE A 42 -16.24 1.40 1.60
N VAL A 43 -15.86 1.99 0.47
CA VAL A 43 -16.42 1.66 -0.85
C VAL A 43 -15.31 1.08 -1.71
N TYR A 44 -15.46 -0.15 -2.20
CA TYR A 44 -14.41 -0.79 -2.97
C TYR A 44 -14.36 -0.29 -4.41
N PHE A 45 -13.15 -0.03 -4.92
CA PHE A 45 -12.92 0.19 -6.34
C PHE A 45 -12.57 -1.14 -7.03
N ASP A 46 -12.89 -1.24 -8.32
CA ASP A 46 -12.47 -2.38 -9.15
C ASP A 46 -11.02 -2.24 -9.65
N ALA A 47 -10.61 -1.01 -9.97
CA ALA A 47 -9.23 -0.70 -10.37
C ALA A 47 -8.80 0.69 -9.85
N PRO A 48 -7.49 0.96 -9.65
CA PRO A 48 -7.04 2.24 -9.12
C PRO A 48 -7.56 3.48 -9.89
N PRO A 49 -7.62 3.49 -11.24
CA PRO A 49 -8.21 4.61 -11.97
C PRO A 49 -9.69 4.85 -11.67
N SER A 50 -10.49 3.81 -11.40
CA SER A 50 -11.90 3.98 -11.02
C SER A 50 -12.04 4.56 -9.63
N GLY A 51 -11.15 4.20 -8.69
CA GLY A 51 -11.11 4.80 -7.35
C GLY A 51 -10.80 6.31 -7.40
N ILE A 52 -9.83 6.72 -8.21
CA ILE A 52 -9.55 8.16 -8.45
C ILE A 52 -10.77 8.87 -9.05
N LYS A 53 -11.49 8.24 -9.99
CA LYS A 53 -12.72 8.82 -10.55
C LYS A 53 -13.83 8.97 -9.50
N MET A 54 -13.95 8.04 -8.56
CA MET A 54 -14.89 8.17 -7.44
C MET A 54 -14.55 9.37 -6.56
N LEU A 55 -13.27 9.57 -6.25
CA LEU A 55 -12.78 10.73 -5.49
C LEU A 55 -13.07 12.05 -6.23
N GLN A 56 -12.75 12.12 -7.52
CA GLN A 56 -13.03 13.30 -8.36
C GLN A 56 -14.52 13.63 -8.47
N GLN A 57 -15.39 12.62 -8.40
CA GLN A 57 -16.84 12.79 -8.45
C GLN A 57 -17.47 13.06 -7.08
N GLY A 58 -16.67 13.13 -6.01
CA GLY A 58 -17.17 13.31 -4.64
C GLY A 58 -18.00 12.14 -4.13
N ARG A 59 -17.84 10.93 -4.69
CA ARG A 59 -18.48 9.72 -4.17
C ARG A 59 -17.77 9.20 -2.91
N VAL A 60 -16.49 9.55 -2.78
CA VAL A 60 -15.63 9.27 -1.63
C VAL A 60 -14.75 10.48 -1.37
N ASP A 61 -14.28 10.61 -0.14
CA ASP A 61 -13.40 11.69 0.33
C ASP A 61 -11.93 11.29 0.30
N VAL A 62 -11.63 9.99 0.33
CA VAL A 62 -10.27 9.45 0.38
C VAL A 62 -10.12 8.29 -0.60
N PHE A 63 -9.00 8.27 -1.33
CA PHE A 63 -8.50 7.10 -2.04
C PHE A 63 -7.27 6.57 -1.30
N ALA A 64 -7.27 5.28 -0.94
CA ALA A 64 -6.18 4.65 -0.20
C ALA A 64 -5.59 3.44 -0.96
N LEU A 65 -4.30 3.53 -1.25
CA LEU A 65 -3.46 2.47 -1.80
C LEU A 65 -1.99 2.72 -1.38
N SER A 66 -1.07 1.81 -1.70
CA SER A 66 0.36 1.98 -1.46
C SER A 66 0.89 3.35 -1.93
N GLY A 67 1.82 3.92 -1.16
CA GLY A 67 2.31 5.29 -1.38
C GLY A 67 2.92 5.53 -2.77
N LEU A 68 3.85 4.67 -3.20
CA LEU A 68 4.48 4.80 -4.53
C LEU A 68 3.48 4.60 -5.67
N GLY A 69 2.58 3.61 -5.56
CA GLY A 69 1.53 3.39 -6.57
C GLY A 69 0.57 4.57 -6.67
N THR A 70 0.20 5.16 -5.52
CA THR A 70 -0.67 6.35 -5.48
C THR A 70 0.04 7.58 -6.05
N ALA A 71 1.33 7.76 -5.77
CA ALA A 71 2.12 8.86 -6.32
C ALA A 71 2.24 8.76 -7.86
N ASP A 72 2.53 7.58 -8.40
CA ASP A 72 2.56 7.32 -9.84
C ASP A 72 1.19 7.57 -10.49
N LEU A 73 0.12 7.06 -9.88
CA LEU A 73 -1.24 7.26 -10.37
C LEU A 73 -1.65 8.74 -10.37
N LEU A 74 -1.29 9.49 -9.33
CA LEU A 74 -1.54 10.92 -9.24
C LEU A 74 -0.79 11.68 -10.34
N ASN A 75 0.49 11.38 -10.55
CA ASN A 75 1.29 11.97 -11.63
C ASN A 75 0.66 11.73 -13.01
N LYS A 76 0.16 10.51 -13.27
CA LYS A 76 -0.54 10.16 -14.52
C LYS A 76 -1.90 10.84 -14.65
N THR A 77 -2.59 11.02 -13.53
CA THR A 77 -3.92 11.68 -13.49
C THR A 77 -3.77 13.18 -13.76
N ASN A 78 -2.69 13.80 -13.28
CA ASN A 78 -2.36 15.22 -13.47
C ASN A 78 -3.53 16.17 -13.13
N ASP A 79 -4.17 15.94 -11.98
CA ASP A 79 -5.27 16.76 -11.48
C ASP A 79 -4.81 17.60 -10.28
N PRO A 80 -4.72 18.93 -10.40
CA PRO A 80 -4.27 19.81 -9.32
C PRO A 80 -5.25 19.88 -8.13
N ASN A 81 -6.46 19.34 -8.29
CA ASN A 81 -7.45 19.27 -7.22
C ASN A 81 -7.26 18.05 -6.32
N LEU A 82 -6.29 17.18 -6.60
CA LEU A 82 -5.97 16.02 -5.78
C LEU A 82 -4.67 16.29 -4.99
N GLU A 83 -4.62 15.76 -3.77
CA GLU A 83 -3.47 15.90 -2.88
C GLU A 83 -3.05 14.53 -2.37
N LEU A 84 -1.74 14.27 -2.36
CA LEU A 84 -1.17 13.03 -1.83
C LEU A 84 -0.77 13.24 -0.38
N ILE A 85 -1.31 12.39 0.50
CA ILE A 85 -0.87 12.28 1.90
C ILE A 85 0.05 11.07 2.03
N MET A 86 1.34 11.30 2.25
CA MET A 86 2.34 10.26 2.42
C MET A 86 3.51 10.75 3.30
N PRO A 87 3.89 10.03 4.38
CA PRO A 87 3.25 8.82 4.90
C PRO A 87 1.92 9.12 5.60
N VAL A 88 1.01 8.13 5.63
CA VAL A 88 -0.15 8.17 6.52
C VAL A 88 0.35 7.99 7.96
N THR A 89 -0.03 8.89 8.86
CA THR A 89 0.47 8.86 10.24
C THR A 89 -0.08 7.63 10.97
N GLY A 90 0.77 6.96 11.76
CA GLY A 90 0.38 5.78 12.54
C GLY A 90 0.29 4.47 11.73
N VAL A 91 0.62 4.49 10.42
CA VAL A 91 0.67 3.29 9.57
C VAL A 91 2.13 2.85 9.42
N PRO A 92 2.48 1.60 9.78
CA PRO A 92 3.85 1.12 9.63
C PRO A 92 4.23 0.95 8.15
N MET A 93 5.50 1.17 7.84
CA MET A 93 6.04 0.84 6.52
C MET A 93 6.05 -0.68 6.33
N GLY A 94 5.28 -1.17 5.35
CA GLY A 94 5.26 -2.58 4.97
C GLY A 94 6.38 -2.94 4.00
N CYS A 95 6.68 -4.23 3.89
CA CYS A 95 7.43 -4.80 2.78
C CYS A 95 6.64 -5.94 2.15
N ALA A 96 6.68 -6.04 0.83
CA ALA A 96 6.12 -7.17 0.11
C ALA A 96 7.17 -8.27 -0.08
N GLY A 97 6.70 -9.49 -0.32
CA GLY A 97 7.50 -10.64 -0.72
C GLY A 97 6.76 -11.49 -1.74
N ALA A 98 7.47 -12.37 -2.43
CA ALA A 98 6.82 -13.41 -3.23
C ALA A 98 6.20 -14.45 -2.29
N ALA A 99 4.92 -14.76 -2.52
CA ALA A 99 4.19 -15.77 -1.76
C ALA A 99 4.10 -17.07 -2.57
N PHE A 100 4.26 -18.21 -1.90
CA PHE A 100 4.23 -19.55 -2.49
C PHE A 100 3.24 -20.42 -1.72
N ASN A 101 2.87 -21.59 -2.26
CA ASN A 101 2.15 -22.58 -1.48
C ASN A 101 2.99 -22.98 -0.25
N LYS A 102 2.34 -23.29 0.88
CA LYS A 102 3.02 -23.71 2.11
C LYS A 102 3.87 -24.97 1.90
N ASP A 103 3.45 -25.84 1.00
CA ASP A 103 4.15 -27.10 0.72
C ASP A 103 5.32 -26.93 -0.28
N ASP A 104 5.41 -25.80 -0.99
CA ASP A 104 6.44 -25.50 -2.01
C ASP A 104 7.75 -24.99 -1.38
N LEU A 105 8.23 -25.68 -0.35
CA LEU A 105 9.40 -25.25 0.44
C LEU A 105 10.69 -25.20 -0.39
N GLU A 106 10.89 -26.16 -1.27
CA GLU A 106 12.07 -26.23 -2.14
C GLU A 106 12.10 -25.06 -3.13
N PHE A 107 10.99 -24.81 -3.82
CA PHE A 107 10.89 -23.69 -4.77
C PHE A 107 11.09 -22.33 -4.08
N ARG A 108 10.51 -22.15 -2.90
CA ARG A 108 10.74 -20.95 -2.07
C ARG A 108 12.21 -20.78 -1.70
N SER A 109 12.91 -21.88 -1.38
CA SER A 109 14.34 -21.86 -1.05
C SER A 109 15.18 -21.41 -2.25
N GLU A 110 14.93 -22.00 -3.42
CA GLU A 110 15.62 -21.64 -4.67
C GLU A 110 15.36 -20.17 -5.06
N TYR A 111 14.10 -19.71 -4.94
CA TYR A 111 13.75 -18.30 -5.16
C TYR A 111 14.51 -17.37 -4.22
N ASN A 112 14.56 -17.70 -2.92
CA ASN A 112 15.29 -16.91 -1.93
C ASN A 112 16.79 -16.87 -2.20
N MET A 113 17.37 -17.99 -2.65
CA MET A 113 18.79 -18.05 -3.05
C MET A 113 19.06 -17.16 -4.25
N ALA A 114 18.25 -17.25 -5.30
CA ALA A 114 18.37 -16.39 -6.48
C ALA A 114 18.20 -14.90 -6.14
N LEU A 115 17.21 -14.56 -5.30
CA LEU A 115 17.00 -13.19 -4.83
C LEU A 115 18.20 -12.68 -4.02
N ALA A 116 18.81 -13.52 -3.18
CA ALA A 116 20.00 -13.16 -2.44
C ALA A 116 21.19 -12.86 -3.38
N MET A 117 21.36 -13.64 -4.45
CA MET A 117 22.37 -13.36 -5.48
C MET A 117 22.11 -12.02 -6.17
N LEU A 118 20.88 -11.74 -6.61
CA LEU A 118 20.51 -10.45 -7.22
C LEU A 118 20.78 -9.26 -6.28
N LYS A 119 20.54 -9.44 -4.98
CA LYS A 119 20.86 -8.41 -3.98
C LYS A 119 22.37 -8.22 -3.83
N ALA A 120 23.15 -9.30 -3.81
CA ALA A 120 24.61 -9.24 -3.65
C ALA A 120 25.32 -8.59 -4.85
N THR A 121 24.77 -8.74 -6.06
CA THR A 121 25.33 -8.12 -7.29
C THR A 121 24.87 -6.68 -7.52
N GLY A 122 23.89 -6.18 -6.76
CA GLY A 122 23.24 -4.89 -6.99
C GLY A 122 22.19 -4.90 -8.10
N GLU A 123 21.99 -6.03 -8.79
CA GLU A 123 21.01 -6.17 -9.86
C GLU A 123 19.58 -5.97 -9.35
N PHE A 124 19.29 -6.41 -8.12
CA PHE A 124 18.00 -6.16 -7.48
C PHE A 124 17.68 -4.67 -7.38
N GLU A 125 18.65 -3.83 -7.02
CA GLU A 125 18.46 -2.38 -6.94
C GLU A 125 18.21 -1.78 -8.33
N ALA A 126 18.99 -2.20 -9.34
CA ALA A 126 18.82 -1.76 -10.71
C ALA A 126 17.42 -2.08 -11.27
N ILE A 127 16.81 -3.20 -10.85
CA ILE A 127 15.46 -3.59 -11.26
C ILE A 127 14.39 -2.70 -10.61
N ILE A 128 14.50 -2.41 -9.29
CA ILE A 128 13.41 -1.79 -8.53
C ILE A 128 13.49 -0.26 -8.47
N ALA A 129 14.70 0.32 -8.57
CA ALA A 129 14.92 1.76 -8.44
C ALA A 129 14.16 2.60 -9.48
N PRO A 130 14.00 2.18 -10.76
CA PRO A 130 13.19 2.91 -11.74
C PRO A 130 11.72 3.09 -11.33
N TYR A 131 11.21 2.23 -10.43
CA TYR A 131 9.85 2.30 -9.91
C TYR A 131 9.76 3.06 -8.57
N GLY A 132 10.85 3.69 -8.13
CA GLY A 132 10.91 4.48 -6.90
C GLY A 132 11.15 3.68 -5.62
N PHE A 133 11.42 2.38 -5.71
CA PHE A 133 11.75 1.55 -4.54
C PHE A 133 13.22 1.65 -4.14
N SER A 134 13.49 1.44 -2.84
CA SER A 134 14.85 1.45 -2.29
C SER A 134 15.28 0.04 -1.87
N ALA A 135 16.41 -0.44 -2.41
CA ALA A 135 16.99 -1.71 -1.97
C ALA A 135 17.42 -1.66 -0.49
N ALA A 136 17.94 -0.52 -0.03
CA ALA A 136 18.34 -0.29 1.36
C ALA A 136 17.16 -0.44 2.33
N ALA A 137 15.96 0.01 1.95
CA ALA A 137 14.75 -0.20 2.75
C ALA A 137 14.45 -1.69 3.00
N THR A 138 14.82 -2.57 2.05
CA THR A 138 14.64 -4.02 2.19
C THR A 138 15.70 -4.70 3.05
N ALA A 139 16.86 -4.08 3.26
CA ALA A 139 17.99 -4.70 3.95
C ALA A 139 17.78 -4.84 5.47
N SER A 140 16.93 -3.98 6.04
CA SER A 140 16.65 -3.94 7.49
C SER A 140 15.52 -4.90 7.92
N LYS A 141 14.98 -5.69 6.99
CA LYS A 141 13.75 -6.47 7.19
C LYS A 141 13.93 -7.89 6.70
N SER A 142 13.45 -8.85 7.49
CA SER A 142 13.37 -10.26 7.13
C SER A 142 11.95 -10.76 7.31
N TYR A 143 11.50 -11.70 6.46
CA TYR A 143 10.20 -12.35 6.66
C TYR A 143 10.14 -13.06 8.02
N LEU A 144 11.27 -13.58 8.52
CA LEU A 144 11.37 -14.19 9.86
C LEU A 144 11.06 -13.20 11.00
N THR A 145 11.35 -11.91 10.77
CA THR A 145 11.09 -10.85 11.76
C THR A 145 9.72 -10.20 11.61
N GLN A 146 9.13 -10.26 10.41
CA GLN A 146 7.81 -9.68 10.13
C GLN A 146 6.67 -10.69 10.31
N CYS A 147 6.96 -11.97 10.10
CA CYS A 147 6.03 -13.09 10.16
C CYS A 147 6.65 -14.20 11.04
N PRO A 148 6.78 -13.97 12.37
CA PRO A 148 7.49 -14.88 13.27
C PRO A 148 6.85 -16.28 13.34
N ASP A 149 5.54 -16.38 13.08
CA ASP A 149 4.82 -17.65 13.07
C ASP A 149 4.93 -18.43 11.74
N GLY A 150 5.76 -17.95 10.80
CA GLY A 150 6.14 -18.71 9.61
C GLY A 150 4.96 -19.12 8.74
N MET A 151 4.24 -18.13 8.20
CA MET A 151 3.41 -18.28 7.00
C MET A 151 3.82 -17.21 5.99
#